data_AF-A0A959P1S7-F1
#
_entry.id   AF-A0A959P1S7-F1
#
_cell.length_a   1.000
_cell.length_b   1.000
_cell.length_c   1.000
_cell.angle_alpha   90.00
_cell.angle_beta   90.00
_cell.angle_gamma   90.00
#
_symmetry.space_group_name_H-M   'P 1'
#
loop_
_entity.id
_entity.type
_entity.pdbx_description
1 polymer ?
#
loop_
_entity_poly.entity_id
_entity_poly.type
_entity_poly.pdbx_seq_one_letter_code
_entity_poly.pdbx_strand_id
1 'polypeptide(L)' 'MKKTYTKKYKSDPEVLPDVEQYILETIENNFHLSEEKINNIELASAEAAANCVLHGNKGNPKKILTVKL' A
#
# COMPACT_ATOMS: atom_id res chain seq x y z
N MET A 1 21.09 2.64 10.26
CA MET A 1 19.72 2.17 10.62
C MET A 1 18.88 2.17 9.35
N LYS A 2 18.19 1.07 9.00
CA LYS A 2 17.23 1.10 7.89
C LYS A 2 15.97 1.83 8.36
N LYS A 3 15.58 2.90 7.66
CA LYS A 3 14.31 3.59 7.91
C LYS A 3 13.18 2.72 7.37
N THR A 4 12.10 2.59 8.12
CA THR A 4 10.92 1.82 7.75
C THR A 4 9.69 2.70 7.90
N TYR A 5 8.81 2.65 6.93
CA TYR A 5 7.56 3.38 6.90
C TYR A 5 6.43 2.40 7.13
N THR A 6 5.53 2.68 8.06
CA THR A 6 4.42 1.78 8.38
C THR A 6 3.14 2.56 8.57
N LYS A 7 2.08 2.12 7.89
CA LYS A 7 0.73 2.66 8.03
C LYS A 7 -0.28 1.52 8.11
N LYS A 8 -1.35 1.75 8.88
CA LYS A 8 -2.41 0.77 9.12
C LYS A 8 -3.74 1.35 8.66
N TYR A 9 -4.53 0.49 8.03
CA TYR A 9 -5.87 0.81 7.55
C TYR A 9 -6.86 -0.23 8.05
N LYS A 10 -8.11 0.16 8.26
CA LYS A 10 -9.19 -0.83 8.35
C LYS A 10 -9.27 -1.56 7.01
N SER A 11 -9.54 -2.85 7.04
CA SER A 11 -9.62 -3.66 5.82
C SER A 11 -10.94 -3.44 5.10
N ASP A 12 -11.11 -2.24 4.57
CA ASP A 12 -12.29 -1.73 3.86
C ASP A 12 -11.89 -1.41 2.40
N PRO A 13 -12.64 -1.87 1.39
CA PRO A 13 -12.33 -1.56 -0.01
C PRO A 13 -12.19 -0.06 -0.31
N GLU A 14 -12.88 0.80 0.43
CA GLU A 14 -12.84 2.26 0.24
C GLU A 14 -11.47 2.87 0.56
N VAL A 15 -10.61 2.18 1.31
CA VAL A 15 -9.28 2.70 1.69
C VAL A 15 -8.18 2.39 0.67
N LEU A 16 -8.47 1.63 -0.40
CA LEU A 16 -7.45 1.24 -1.38
C LEU A 16 -6.77 2.44 -2.07
N PRO A 17 -7.49 3.51 -2.46
CA PRO A 17 -6.85 4.72 -2.99
C PRO A 17 -5.88 5.39 -1.98
N ASP A 18 -6.25 5.43 -0.70
CA ASP A 18 -5.41 6.01 0.35
C ASP A 18 -4.15 5.16 0.63
N VAL A 19 -4.21 3.85 0.35
CA VAL A 19 -3.06 2.94 0.45
C VAL A 19 -2.08 3.22 -0.68
N GLU A 20 -2.58 3.29 -1.91
CA GLU A 20 -1.78 3.60 -3.11
C GLU A 20 -1.09 4.96 -2.97
N GLN A 21 -1.85 6.00 -2.62
CA GLN A 21 -1.30 7.33 -2.40
C GLN A 21 -0.20 7.34 -1.34
N TYR A 22 -0.38 6.65 -0.21
CA TYR A 22 0.65 6.57 0.82
C TYR A 22 1.94 5.91 0.31
N ILE A 23 1.82 4.87 -0.53
CA ILE A 23 2.97 4.16 -1.07
C ILE A 23 3.72 5.05 -2.06
N LEU A 24 3.01 5.68 -3.00
CA LEU A 24 3.59 6.61 -3.98
C LEU A 24 4.30 7.77 -3.28
N GLU A 25 3.60 8.49 -2.39
CA GLU A 25 4.18 9.60 -1.65
C GLU A 25 5.40 9.17 -0.83
N THR A 26 5.38 7.97 -0.23
CA THR A 26 6.53 7.46 0.53
C THR A 26 7.72 7.19 -0.39
N ILE A 27 7.48 6.61 -1.57
CA ILE A 27 8.53 6.26 -2.52
C ILE A 27 9.13 7.51 -3.14
N GLU A 28 8.31 8.40 -3.68
CA GLU A 28 8.74 9.62 -4.37
C GLU A 28 9.52 10.56 -3.45
N ASN A 29 9.07 10.73 -2.20
CA ASN A 29 9.71 11.66 -1.27
C ASN A 29 11.00 11.13 -0.63
N ASN A 30 11.27 9.82 -0.70
CA ASN A 30 12.39 9.22 0.04
C ASN A 30 13.36 8.43 -0.85
N PHE A 31 13.03 8.17 -2.12
CA PHE A 31 13.83 7.35 -3.00
C PHE A 31 13.91 7.96 -4.41
N HIS A 32 15.11 8.01 -4.98
CA HIS A 32 15.32 8.46 -6.36
C HIS A 32 15.21 7.25 -7.31
N LEU A 33 13.98 6.80 -7.58
CA LEU A 33 13.70 5.72 -8.52
C LEU A 33 13.30 6.29 -9.89
N SER A 34 13.48 5.48 -10.94
CA SER A 34 12.91 5.81 -12.25
C SER A 34 11.39 5.64 -12.22
N GLU A 35 10.69 6.39 -13.08
CA GLU A 35 9.25 6.29 -13.27
C GLU A 35 8.80 4.84 -13.52
N GLU A 36 9.52 4.10 -14.37
CA GLU A 36 9.26 2.67 -14.62
C GLU A 36 9.24 1.84 -13.33
N LYS A 37 10.19 2.08 -12.41
CA LYS A 37 10.24 1.36 -11.13
C LYS A 37 9.10 1.79 -10.21
N ILE A 38 8.74 3.07 -10.21
CA ILE A 38 7.62 3.58 -9.42
C ILE A 38 6.32 2.93 -9.88
N ASN A 39 6.04 2.93 -11.19
CA ASN A 39 4.84 2.33 -11.78
C ASN A 39 4.76 0.81 -11.48
N ASN A 40 5.89 0.10 -11.54
CA ASN A 40 5.94 -1.32 -11.18
C ASN A 40 5.61 -1.56 -9.70
N ILE A 41 6.07 -0.69 -8.80
CA ILE A 41 5.78 -0.80 -7.37
C ILE A 41 4.33 -0.45 -7.09
N GLU A 42 3.81 0.62 -7.70
CA GLU A 42 2.40 1.03 -7.62
C GLU A 42 1.49 -0.14 -7.99
N LEU A 43 1.66 -0.71 -9.19
CA LEU A 43 0.88 -1.84 -9.68
C LEU A 43 0.94 -3.05 -8.73
N ALA A 44 2.16 -3.49 -8.37
CA ALA A 44 2.34 -4.63 -7.49
C ALA A 44 1.72 -4.40 -6.10
N SER A 45 1.79 -3.17 -5.59
CA SER A 45 1.24 -2.82 -4.28
C SER A 45 -0.28 -2.70 -4.29
N ALA A 46 -0.87 -2.18 -5.37
CA ALA A 46 -2.32 -2.11 -5.57
C ALA A 46 -2.93 -3.51 -5.62
N GLU A 47 -2.33 -4.42 -6.40
CA GLU A 47 -2.75 -5.83 -6.45
C GLU A 47 -2.63 -6.51 -5.08
N ALA A 48 -1.51 -6.31 -4.37
CA ALA A 48 -1.30 -6.89 -3.05
C ALA A 48 -2.31 -6.37 -2.02
N ALA A 49 -2.58 -5.06 -2.01
CA ALA A 49 -3.57 -4.43 -1.14
C ALA A 49 -4.98 -4.94 -1.44
N ALA A 50 -5.38 -4.97 -2.72
CA ALA A 50 -6.66 -5.52 -3.16
C ALA A 50 -6.82 -6.99 -2.78
N ASN A 51 -5.78 -7.81 -2.97
CA ASN A 51 -5.77 -9.21 -2.56
C ASN A 51 -5.94 -9.36 -1.04
N CYS A 52 -5.26 -8.54 -0.26
CA CYS A 52 -5.39 -8.56 1.19
C CYS A 52 -6.79 -8.15 1.64
N VAL A 53 -7.33 -7.05 1.11
CA VAL A 53 -8.60 -6.45 1.54
C VAL A 53 -9.80 -7.26 1.03
N LEU A 54 -9.87 -7.51 -0.28
CA LEU A 54 -11.02 -8.13 -0.93
C LEU A 54 -11.04 -9.64 -0.77
N HIS A 55 -9.90 -10.31 -0.90
CA HIS A 55 -9.85 -11.78 -0.91
C HIS A 55 -9.47 -12.35 0.47
N GLY A 56 -8.37 -11.87 1.08
CA GLY A 56 -7.91 -12.37 2.37
C GLY A 56 -8.84 -11.98 3.53
N ASN A 57 -9.18 -10.70 3.60
CA ASN A 57 -9.99 -10.15 4.69
C ASN A 57 -11.47 -10.06 4.37
N LYS A 58 -11.88 -10.27 3.10
CA LYS A 58 -13.28 -10.25 2.64
C LYS A 58 -13.99 -8.93 2.93
N GLY A 59 -13.27 -7.81 2.81
CA GLY A 59 -13.77 -6.47 3.10
C GLY A 59 -14.24 -6.28 4.55
N ASN A 60 -13.71 -7.06 5.50
CA ASN A 60 -14.13 -6.95 6.90
C ASN A 60 -13.38 -5.81 7.62
N PRO A 61 -14.05 -4.69 7.97
CA PRO A 61 -13.39 -3.53 8.57
C PRO A 61 -12.90 -3.77 10.01
N LYS A 62 -13.24 -4.92 10.64
CA LYS A 62 -12.66 -5.34 11.92
C LYS A 62 -11.24 -5.89 11.79
N LYS A 63 -10.81 -6.23 10.57
CA LYS A 63 -9.44 -6.65 10.27
C LYS A 63 -8.61 -5.45 9.83
N ILE A 64 -7.29 -5.60 9.90
CA ILE A 64 -6.33 -4.52 9.62
C ILE A 64 -5.46 -4.90 8.43
N LEU A 65 -5.32 -3.98 7.49
CA LEU A 65 -4.26 -3.97 6.49
C LEU A 65 -3.06 -3.21 7.07
N THR A 66 -1.86 -3.81 7.05
CA THR A 66 -0.61 -3.14 7.44
C THR A 66 0.29 -3.03 6.23
N VAL A 67 0.63 -1.79 5.86
CA VAL A 67 1.56 -1.49 4.79
C VAL A 67 2.91 -1.16 5.41
N LYS A 68 3.98 -1.84 4.96
CA LYS A 68 5.35 -1.66 5.47
C LYS A 68 6.33 -1.55 4.30
N LEU A 69 7.01 -0.39 4.22
CA LEU A 69 8.01 -0.06 3.19
C LEU A 69 9.38 0.15 3.85
#